data_AF-A0A067QXC6-F1
#
_entry.id   AF-A0A067QXC6-F1
#
_cell.length_a   1.000
_cell.length_b   1.000
_cell.length_c   1.000
_cell.angle_alpha   90.00
_cell.angle_beta   90.00
_cell.angle_gamma   90.00
#
_symmetry.space_group_name_H-M   'P 1'
#
loop_
_entity.id
_entity.type
_entity.pdbx_description
1 polymer ?
#
loop_
_entity_poly.entity_id
_entity_poly.type
_entity_poly.pdbx_seq_one_letter_code
_entity_poly.pdbx_strand_id
1 'polypeptide(L)'
;MPLDKYGDSPVTLMAVTDADVKRGVKTPIWGTYQEIINRSEGREVPMKSLERFSFYERAKNAYAVVNTGETKIYANIVLKMGIIVD
;
A
#
# COMPACT_ATOMS: atom_id res chain seq x y z
N MET A 1 3.58 0.40 14.65
CA MET A 1 2.70 -0.77 14.40
C MET A 1 3.49 -1.76 13.56
N PRO A 2 3.72 -3.00 14.01
CA PRO A 2 4.43 -4.00 13.20
C PRO A 2 3.58 -4.43 12.00
N LEU A 3 4.23 -4.74 10.88
CA LEU A 3 3.60 -5.34 9.71
C LEU A 3 3.64 -6.88 9.79
N ASP A 4 2.62 -7.51 9.18
CA ASP A 4 2.55 -8.97 9.09
C ASP A 4 3.76 -9.56 8.34
N LYS A 5 4.28 -10.67 8.85
CA LYS A 5 5.45 -11.39 8.32
C LYS A 5 5.09 -12.75 7.71
N TYR A 6 3.86 -13.23 7.87
CA TYR A 6 3.46 -14.59 7.47
C TYR A 6 2.71 -14.64 6.14
N GLY A 7 2.33 -13.49 5.60
CA GLY A 7 1.67 -13.36 4.30
C GLY A 7 2.62 -12.93 3.19
N ASP A 8 2.12 -13.03 1.97
CA ASP A 8 2.84 -12.71 0.72
C ASP A 8 3.36 -11.25 0.67
N SER A 9 2.51 -10.29 1.03
CA SER A 9 2.92 -8.90 1.24
C SER A 9 1.96 -8.21 2.22
N PRO A 10 2.47 -7.56 3.28
CA PRO A 10 1.64 -6.84 4.24
C PRO A 10 1.25 -5.44 3.75
N VAL A 11 1.74 -5.00 2.59
CA VAL A 11 1.52 -3.65 2.04
C VAL A 11 0.93 -3.76 0.65
N THR A 12 -0.27 -3.20 0.48
CA THR A 12 -0.97 -3.23 -0.81
C THR A 12 -1.26 -1.82 -1.29
N LEU A 13 -0.90 -1.54 -2.54
CA LEU A 13 -1.18 -0.31 -3.28
C LEU A 13 -2.27 -0.58 -4.33
N MET A 14 -2.86 0.47 -4.90
CA MET A 14 -3.73 0.33 -6.07
C MET A 14 -2.89 0.44 -7.33
N ALA A 15 -3.04 -0.51 -8.24
CA ALA A 15 -2.40 -0.49 -9.55
C ALA A 15 -2.91 0.70 -10.37
N VAL A 16 -2.02 1.28 -11.17
CA VAL A 16 -2.39 2.29 -12.16
C VAL A 16 -3.27 1.63 -13.21
N THR A 17 -4.40 2.25 -13.54
CA THR A 17 -5.30 1.69 -14.57
C THR A 17 -4.63 1.73 -15.95
N ASP A 18 -4.99 0.81 -16.84
CA ASP A 18 -4.46 0.78 -18.21
C ASP A 18 -4.64 2.11 -18.96
N ALA A 19 -5.75 2.80 -18.71
CA ALA A 19 -6.02 4.12 -19.29
C ALA A 19 -5.00 5.15 -18.80
N ASP A 20 -4.65 5.15 -17.51
CA ASP A 20 -3.70 6.09 -16.93
C ASP A 20 -2.24 5.72 -17.25
N VAL A 21 -1.94 4.42 -17.41
CA VAL A 21 -0.65 3.96 -17.96
C VAL A 21 -0.47 4.50 -19.37
N LYS A 22 -1.48 4.37 -20.24
CA LYS A 22 -1.46 4.92 -21.62
C LYS A 22 -1.29 6.44 -21.65
N ARG A 23 -1.77 7.15 -20.62
CA ARG A 23 -1.62 8.60 -20.45
C ARG A 23 -0.28 9.00 -19.82
N GLY A 24 0.56 8.04 -19.44
CA GLY A 24 1.86 8.30 -18.81
C GLY A 24 1.76 8.83 -17.38
N VAL A 25 0.67 8.53 -16.66
CA VAL A 25 0.51 8.92 -15.26
C VAL A 25 1.58 8.23 -14.41
N LYS A 26 2.31 9.02 -13.60
CA LYS A 26 3.36 8.51 -12.72
C LYS A 26 2.84 8.35 -11.28
N THR A 27 3.48 7.46 -10.52
CA THR A 27 3.20 7.19 -9.10
C THR A 27 4.37 7.66 -8.22
N PRO A 28 4.59 8.99 -8.09
CA PRO A 28 5.81 9.53 -7.49
C PRO A 28 5.99 9.19 -6.01
N ILE A 29 4.94 8.76 -5.30
CA ILE A 29 5.00 8.50 -3.86
C ILE A 29 5.44 7.08 -3.49
N TRP A 30 5.39 6.12 -4.42
CA TRP A 30 5.63 4.71 -4.09
C TRP A 30 7.06 4.44 -3.62
N GLY A 31 8.07 5.10 -4.22
CA GLY A 31 9.46 4.99 -3.75
C GLY A 31 9.61 5.47 -2.31
N THR A 32 8.99 6.61 -1.98
CA THR A 32 8.99 7.14 -0.61
C THR A 32 8.32 6.19 0.37
N TYR A 33 7.22 5.53 -0.02
CA TYR A 33 6.60 4.49 0.82
C TYR A 33 7.56 3.32 1.05
N GLN A 34 8.20 2.80 0.01
CA GLN A 34 9.14 1.69 0.14
C GLN A 34 10.28 2.01 1.12
N GLU A 35 10.87 3.20 1.02
CA GLU A 35 11.92 3.68 1.92
C GLU A 35 11.45 3.76 3.37
N ILE A 36 10.27 4.36 3.60
CA ILE A 36 9.69 4.50 4.94
C ILE A 36 9.40 3.13 5.55
N ILE A 37 8.79 2.23 4.78
CA ILE A 37 8.41 0.90 5.25
C ILE A 37 9.66 0.10 5.60
N ASN A 38 10.64 0.03 4.71
CA ASN A 38 11.87 -0.74 4.95
C ASN A 38 12.62 -0.24 6.18
N ARG A 39 12.74 1.08 6.33
CA ARG A 39 13.36 1.70 7.50
C ARG A 39 12.59 1.39 8.79
N SER A 40 11.25 1.44 8.75
CA SER A 40 10.41 1.22 9.92
C SER A 40 10.41 -0.24 10.38
N GLU A 41 10.55 -1.18 9.43
CA GLU A 41 10.55 -2.62 9.71
C GLU A 41 11.96 -3.21 9.89
N GLY A 42 13.01 -2.44 9.58
CA GLY A 42 14.41 -2.90 9.65
C GLY A 42 14.74 -4.03 8.67
N ARG A 43 13.93 -4.21 7.62
CA ARG A 43 14.04 -5.26 6.60
C ARG A 43 13.42 -4.80 5.30
N GLU A 44 13.71 -5.49 4.21
CA GLU A 44 12.94 -5.31 2.99
C GLU A 44 11.52 -5.87 3.16
N VAL A 45 10.53 -5.05 2.82
CA VAL A 45 9.11 -5.44 2.83
C VAL A 45 8.56 -5.24 1.43
N PRO A 46 8.18 -6.33 0.73
CA PRO A 46 7.63 -6.20 -0.60
C PRO A 46 6.28 -5.47 -0.52
N MET A 47 6.07 -4.51 -1.42
CA MET A 47 4.76 -3.95 -1.70
C MET A 47 4.17 -4.64 -2.92
N LYS A 48 2.87 -4.93 -2.88
CA LYS A 48 2.13 -5.40 -4.06
C LYS A 48 1.08 -4.39 -4.49
N SER A 49 0.61 -4.52 -5.72
CA SER A 49 -0.53 -3.74 -6.21
C SER A 49 -1.73 -4.62 -6.53
N LEU A 50 -2.93 -4.08 -6.37
CA LEU A 50 -4.19 -4.69 -6.79
C LEU A 50 -4.87 -3.83 -7.83
N GLU A 51 -5.62 -4.46 -8.74
CA GLU A 51 -6.55 -3.78 -9.62
C GLU A 51 -7.51 -2.88 -8.79
N ARG A 52 -7.95 -1.77 -9.37
CA ARG A 52 -8.73 -0.71 -8.70
C ARG A 52 -9.96 -1.22 -7.95
N PHE A 53 -10.80 -2.04 -8.57
CA PHE A 53 -11.97 -2.60 -7.90
C PHE A 53 -11.59 -3.62 -6.83
N SER A 54 -10.56 -4.43 -7.08
CA SER A 54 -10.03 -5.35 -6.08
C SER A 54 -9.47 -4.62 -4.84
N PHE A 55 -8.86 -3.44 -5.04
CA PHE A 55 -8.42 -2.58 -3.96
C PHE A 55 -9.62 -2.02 -3.17
N TYR A 56 -10.71 -1.61 -3.83
CA TYR A 56 -11.92 -1.16 -3.14
C TYR A 56 -12.56 -2.27 -2.31
N GLU A 57 -12.67 -3.49 -2.84
CA GLU A 57 -13.15 -4.64 -2.07
C GLU A 57 -12.25 -4.94 -0.88
N ARG A 58 -10.92 -4.83 -1.05
CA ARG A 58 -9.97 -4.98 0.06
C ARG A 58 -10.16 -3.89 1.12
N ALA A 59 -10.38 -2.64 0.71
CA ALA A 59 -10.57 -1.50 1.62
C ALA A 59 -11.88 -1.59 2.41
N LYS A 60 -12.97 -2.08 1.81
CA LYS A 60 -14.25 -2.32 2.51
C LYS A 60 -14.11 -3.34 3.66
N ASN A 61 -13.19 -4.28 3.52
CA ASN A 61 -12.89 -5.29 4.53
C ASN A 61 -11.75 -4.88 5.49
N ALA A 62 -11.27 -3.64 5.41
CA ALA A 62 -10.28 -3.12 6.35
C ALA A 62 -10.93 -2.81 7.70
N TYR A 63 -10.15 -2.90 8.77
CA TYR A 63 -10.62 -2.54 10.11
C TYR A 63 -11.02 -1.06 10.20
N ALA A 64 -10.26 -0.18 9.54
CA ALA A 64 -10.52 1.25 9.47
C ALA A 64 -9.98 1.83 8.17
N VAL A 65 -10.59 2.95 7.74
CA VAL A 65 -10.09 3.80 6.65
C VAL A 65 -9.76 5.16 7.24
N VAL A 66 -8.50 5.57 7.13
CA VAL A 66 -8.05 6.91 7.52
C VAL A 66 -8.05 7.78 6.28
N ASN A 67 -8.99 8.72 6.20
CA ASN A 67 -8.98 9.74 5.16
C ASN A 67 -7.94 10.81 5.49
N THR A 68 -7.04 11.07 4.56
CA THR A 68 -5.93 12.03 4.73
C THR A 68 -6.10 13.21 3.78
N GLY A 69 -5.32 14.27 3.97
CA GLY A 69 -5.25 15.41 3.04
C GLY A 69 -4.32 15.17 1.84
N GLU A 70 -3.88 13.94 1.58
CA GLU A 70 -2.96 13.64 0.47
C GLU A 70 -3.64 13.87 -0.89
N THR A 71 -2.94 14.56 -1.79
CA THR A 71 -3.44 14.94 -3.12
C THR A 71 -2.77 14.18 -4.25
N LYS A 72 -1.70 13.43 -3.99
CA LYS A 72 -1.03 12.60 -4.99
C LYS A 72 -1.93 11.44 -5.42
N ILE A 73 -2.00 11.23 -6.74
CA ILE A 73 -2.80 10.17 -7.34
C ILE A 73 -2.15 8.81 -7.03
N TYR A 74 -2.96 7.78 -6.79
CA TYR A 74 -2.52 6.42 -6.43
C TYR A 74 -1.66 6.37 -5.15
N ALA A 75 -1.91 7.29 -4.22
CA ALA A 75 -1.22 7.35 -2.91
C ALA A 75 -1.90 6.49 -1.83
N ASN A 76 -3.04 5.86 -2.13
CA ASN A 76 -3.74 4.98 -1.20
C ASN A 76 -2.95 3.68 -0.94
N ILE A 77 -2.95 3.27 0.32
CA ILE A 77 -2.17 2.14 0.85
C ILE A 77 -3.01 1.37 1.85
N VAL A 78 -2.96 0.04 1.80
CA VAL A 78 -3.52 -0.86 2.81
C VAL A 78 -2.36 -1.52 3.54
N LEU A 79 -2.39 -1.45 4.87
CA LEU A 79 -1.42 -2.07 5.76
C LEU A 79 -2.06 -3.24 6.50
N LYS A 80 -1.38 -4.38 6.53
CA LYS A 80 -1.77 -5.55 7.34
C LYS A 80 -0.93 -5.56 8.62
N MET A 81 -1.59 -5.36 9.76
CA MET A 81 -0.96 -5.40 11.07
C MET A 81 -0.44 -6.81 11.38
N GLY A 82 0.79 -6.88 11.91
CA GLY A 82 1.42 -8.10 12.39
C GLY A 82 1.28 -8.28 13.91
N ILE A 83 2.04 -9.25 14.43
CA ILE A 83 2.05 -9.60 15.86
C ILE A 83 3.16 -8.81 16.56
N ILE A 84 2.87 -8.35 17.79
CA ILE A 84 3.87 -7.86 18.73
C ILE A 84 4.23 -9.04 19.64
N VAL A 85 5.50 -9.41 19.66
CA VAL A 85 6.06 -10.42 20.58
C VAL A 85 7.02 -9.68 21.50
N ASP A 86 6.54 -9.40 22.70
CA ASP A 86 7.34 -8.87 23.81
C ASP A 86 8.05 -10.02 24.53
#